data_AF-A0A0R0AVM6-F1
#
_entry.id   AF-A0A0R0AVM6-F1
#
_cell.length_a   1.000
_cell.length_b   1.000
_cell.length_c   1.000
_cell.angle_alpha   90.00
_cell.angle_beta   90.00
_cell.angle_gamma   90.00
#
_symmetry.space_group_name_H-M   'P 1'
#
loop_
_entity.id
_entity.type
_entity.pdbx_description
1 polymer ?
#
loop_
_entity_poly.entity_id
_entity_poly.type
_entity_poly.pdbx_seq_one_letter_code
_entity_poly.pdbx_strand_id
1 'polypeptide(L)'
;MASADEVVAYRGETPILRSQLAGDTPAVDRLFELTVAPALKDYLTAHRADWEPDEATQQRAEAALRRSLACLPYATPEYDLPGVARFSANALISGVQMQRFIHRRFGGGRLLTPNRGVPLVGALAFDANNRLVRQLEQDGAFRILDPTLHAQVFAILGDAEQGTLVPESEAAALLDPDKVFTTCPPASPTPTS
;
A
#
# COMPACT_ATOMS: atom_id res chain seq x y z
N MET A 1 -5.79 43.13 -13.43
CA MET A 1 -6.62 42.33 -12.49
C MET A 1 -5.96 40.98 -12.38
N ALA A 2 -5.43 40.61 -11.21
CA ALA A 2 -4.96 39.25 -10.99
C ALA A 2 -6.18 38.33 -10.98
N SER A 3 -6.20 37.31 -11.84
CA SER A 3 -7.21 36.25 -11.77
C SER A 3 -7.17 35.66 -10.36
N ALA A 4 -8.32 35.57 -9.70
CA ALA A 4 -8.42 34.79 -8.47
C ALA A 4 -8.00 33.35 -8.80
N ASP A 5 -7.16 32.76 -7.96
CA ASP A 5 -6.71 31.39 -8.11
C ASP A 5 -7.91 30.44 -7.95
N GLU A 6 -8.06 29.50 -8.88
CA GLU A 6 -9.22 28.63 -8.97
C GLU A 6 -9.14 27.51 -7.93
N VAL A 7 -10.22 27.28 -7.18
CA VAL A 7 -10.32 26.12 -6.28
C VAL A 7 -10.65 24.88 -7.10
N VAL A 8 -9.75 23.90 -7.11
CA VAL A 8 -9.88 22.66 -7.90
C VAL A 8 -10.27 21.44 -7.06
N ALA A 9 -10.06 21.50 -5.75
CA ALA A 9 -10.44 20.44 -4.82
C ALA A 9 -10.55 20.96 -3.38
N TYR A 10 -10.98 20.08 -2.48
CA TYR A 10 -11.02 20.30 -1.04
C TYR A 10 -10.45 19.07 -0.30
N ARG A 11 -9.79 19.32 0.83
CA ARG A 11 -9.46 18.32 1.86
C ARG A 11 -10.22 18.71 3.13
N GLY A 12 -11.30 18.00 3.44
CA GLY A 12 -12.33 18.49 4.35
C GLY A 12 -12.82 19.87 3.92
N GLU A 13 -12.63 20.87 4.77
CA GLU A 13 -13.00 22.27 4.49
C GLU A 13 -11.85 23.09 3.87
N THR A 14 -10.64 22.52 3.77
CA THR A 14 -9.47 23.24 3.26
C THR A 14 -9.49 23.26 1.72
N PRO A 15 -9.56 24.44 1.08
CA PRO A 15 -9.53 24.54 -0.39
C PRO A 15 -8.13 24.24 -0.91
N ILE A 16 -8.07 23.55 -2.05
CA ILE A 16 -6.86 23.32 -2.84
C ILE A 16 -6.98 24.11 -4.13
N LEU A 17 -5.98 24.94 -4.39
CA LEU A 17 -5.97 25.89 -5.49
C LEU A 17 -5.18 25.35 -6.68
N ARG A 18 -5.53 25.78 -7.89
CA ARG A 18 -4.87 25.35 -9.13
C ARG A 18 -3.37 25.69 -9.13
N SER A 19 -2.96 26.84 -8.57
CA SER A 19 -1.54 27.18 -8.45
C SER A 19 -0.73 26.20 -7.62
N GLN A 20 -1.35 25.48 -6.68
CA GLN A 20 -0.68 24.48 -5.84
C GLN A 20 -0.34 23.19 -6.62
N LEU A 21 -0.92 23.02 -7.81
CA LEU A 21 -0.64 21.92 -8.72
C LEU A 21 0.49 22.24 -9.73
N ALA A 22 0.99 23.47 -9.75
CA ALA A 22 2.08 23.85 -10.66
C ALA A 22 3.43 23.31 -10.18
N GLY A 23 4.30 22.97 -11.14
CA GLY A 23 5.66 22.49 -10.87
C GLY A 23 6.09 21.39 -11.85
N ASP A 24 7.16 20.69 -11.50
CA ASP A 24 7.74 19.61 -12.32
C ASP A 24 7.01 18.27 -12.17
N THR A 25 6.24 18.10 -11.08
CA THR A 25 5.41 16.92 -10.84
C THR A 25 4.10 17.04 -11.63
N PRO A 26 3.60 15.97 -12.27
CA PRO A 26 2.29 15.98 -12.91
C PRO A 26 1.19 16.47 -11.95
N ALA A 27 0.31 17.36 -12.44
CA ALA A 27 -0.73 17.98 -11.62
C ALA A 27 -1.65 16.96 -10.91
N VAL A 28 -1.89 15.82 -11.56
CA VAL A 28 -2.69 14.72 -11.00
C VAL A 28 -2.02 14.07 -9.79
N ASP A 29 -0.70 13.83 -9.83
CA ASP A 29 0.06 13.24 -8.74
C ASP A 29 0.08 14.21 -7.56
N ARG A 30 0.29 15.51 -7.85
CA ARG A 30 0.25 16.56 -6.84
C ARG A 30 -1.13 16.68 -6.18
N LEU A 31 -2.19 16.57 -6.98
CA LEU A 31 -3.55 16.59 -6.46
C LEU A 31 -3.82 15.37 -5.56
N PHE A 32 -3.37 14.19 -5.95
CA PHE A 32 -3.46 12.97 -5.15
C PHE A 32 -2.75 13.13 -3.79
N GLU A 33 -1.53 13.69 -3.78
CA GLU A 33 -0.77 13.99 -2.56
C GLU A 33 -1.48 14.97 -1.62
N LEU A 34 -2.24 15.92 -2.16
CA LEU A 34 -2.94 16.95 -1.38
C LEU A 34 -4.34 16.51 -0.93
N THR A 35 -4.92 15.47 -1.54
CA THR A 35 -6.30 15.02 -1.28
C THR A 35 -6.36 13.58 -0.78
N VAL A 36 -6.21 12.62 -1.68
CA VAL A 36 -6.45 11.19 -1.43
C VAL A 36 -5.44 10.61 -0.45
N ALA A 37 -4.15 10.90 -0.62
CA ALA A 37 -3.10 10.36 0.25
C ALA A 37 -3.29 10.74 1.74
N PRO A 38 -3.50 12.02 2.11
CA PRO A 38 -3.75 12.38 3.50
C PRO A 38 -5.09 11.84 4.00
N ALA A 39 -6.15 11.78 3.19
CA ALA A 39 -7.43 11.19 3.59
C ALA A 39 -7.29 9.69 3.92
N LEU A 40 -6.55 8.94 3.09
CA LEU A 40 -6.21 7.54 3.36
C LEU A 40 -5.39 7.40 4.64
N LYS A 41 -4.37 8.24 4.83
CA LYS A 41 -3.53 8.23 6.04
C LYS A 41 -4.36 8.48 7.30
N ASP A 42 -5.24 9.48 7.27
CA ASP A 42 -6.11 9.83 8.40
C ASP A 42 -7.04 8.65 8.73
N TYR A 43 -7.66 8.05 7.71
CA TYR A 43 -8.52 6.88 7.87
C TYR A 43 -7.78 5.68 8.48
N LEU A 44 -6.60 5.35 7.95
CA LEU A 44 -5.79 4.21 8.40
C LEU A 44 -5.25 4.44 9.82
N THR A 45 -4.90 5.67 10.15
CA THR A 45 -4.47 6.04 11.51
C THR A 45 -5.61 5.89 12.51
N ALA A 46 -6.83 6.32 12.16
CA ALA A 46 -8.00 6.16 13.02
C ALA A 46 -8.37 4.69 13.27
N HIS A 47 -8.03 3.78 12.34
CA HIS A 47 -8.29 2.34 12.44
C HIS A 47 -7.04 1.52 12.75
N ARG A 48 -5.98 2.15 13.29
CA ARG A 48 -4.69 1.50 13.52
C ARG A 48 -4.80 0.21 14.34
N ALA A 49 -5.67 0.18 15.35
CA ALA A 49 -5.88 -0.99 16.19
C ALA A 49 -6.44 -2.22 15.43
N ASP A 50 -7.03 -2.03 14.25
CA ASP A 50 -7.63 -3.12 13.47
C ASP A 50 -6.63 -3.81 12.53
N TRP A 51 -5.47 -3.20 12.28
CA TRP A 51 -4.50 -3.69 11.29
C TRP A 51 -3.04 -3.64 11.75
N GLU A 52 -2.72 -2.94 12.83
CA GLU A 52 -1.35 -2.88 13.30
C GLU A 52 -0.94 -4.24 13.91
N PRO A 53 0.21 -4.80 13.52
CA PRO A 53 0.71 -6.03 14.11
C PRO A 53 1.01 -5.85 15.60
N ASP A 54 0.45 -6.73 16.44
CA ASP A 54 0.83 -6.83 17.84
C ASP A 54 2.30 -7.29 18.01
N GLU A 55 2.84 -7.15 19.23
CA GLU A 55 4.23 -7.51 19.55
C GLU A 55 4.54 -8.96 19.18
N ALA A 56 3.61 -9.90 19.45
CA ALA A 56 3.80 -11.30 19.13
C ALA A 56 3.93 -11.53 17.61
N THR A 57 3.15 -10.81 16.82
CA THR A 57 3.20 -10.88 15.35
C THR A 57 4.46 -10.22 14.81
N GLN A 58 4.89 -9.09 15.38
CA GLN A 58 6.17 -8.46 15.03
C GLN A 58 7.36 -9.39 15.30
N GLN A 59 7.38 -10.09 16.43
CA GLN A 59 8.44 -11.04 16.77
C GLN A 59 8.45 -12.25 15.81
N ARG A 60 7.29 -12.80 15.45
CA ARG A 60 7.19 -13.86 14.44
C ARG A 60 7.68 -13.39 13.08
N ALA A 61 7.33 -12.17 12.68
CA ALA A 61 7.76 -11.55 11.43
C ALA A 61 9.29 -11.32 11.41
N GLU A 62 9.88 -10.81 12.49
CA GLU A 62 11.33 -10.63 12.59
C GLU A 62 12.06 -11.98 12.48
N ALA A 63 11.60 -13.00 13.20
CA ALA A 63 12.20 -14.32 13.13
C ALA A 63 12.06 -14.94 11.74
N ALA A 64 10.94 -14.72 11.05
CA ALA A 64 10.72 -15.18 9.68
C ALA A 64 11.66 -14.47 8.70
N LEU A 65 11.79 -13.15 8.79
CA LEU A 65 12.75 -12.37 7.99
C LEU A 65 14.17 -12.89 8.16
N ARG A 66 14.62 -13.09 9.40
CA ARG A 66 15.97 -13.60 9.69
C ARG A 66 16.21 -14.98 9.07
N ARG A 67 15.22 -15.89 9.14
CA ARG A 67 15.30 -17.20 8.46
C ARG A 67 15.41 -17.04 6.96
N SER A 68 14.64 -16.15 6.34
CA SER A 68 14.69 -15.88 4.90
C SER A 68 16.03 -15.31 4.46
N LEU A 69 16.58 -14.37 5.22
CA LEU A 69 17.89 -13.76 4.94
C LEU A 69 19.02 -14.79 5.02
N ALA A 70 18.93 -15.75 5.94
CA ALA A 70 19.89 -16.85 6.05
C ALA A 70 19.88 -17.80 4.83
N CYS A 71 18.85 -17.77 3.99
CA CYS A 71 18.78 -18.55 2.76
C CYS A 71 19.54 -17.88 1.58
N LEU A 72 19.95 -16.63 1.72
CA LEU A 72 20.61 -15.89 0.64
C LEU A 72 22.07 -16.35 0.49
N PRO A 73 22.62 -16.45 -0.74
CA PRO A 73 23.98 -16.91 -0.95
C PRO A 73 25.05 -15.84 -0.62
N TYR A 74 24.64 -14.69 -0.11
CA TYR A 74 25.48 -13.56 0.26
C TYR A 74 25.13 -13.05 1.65
N ALA A 75 26.12 -12.46 2.34
CA ALA A 75 25.91 -11.87 3.65
C ALA A 75 24.97 -10.65 3.55
N THR A 76 24.12 -10.49 4.56
CA THR A 76 23.18 -9.36 4.69
C THR A 76 23.41 -8.59 5.99
N PRO A 77 24.65 -8.09 6.22
CA PRO A 77 25.09 -7.54 7.51
C PRO A 77 24.30 -6.30 7.93
N GLU A 78 23.64 -5.59 7.01
CA GLU A 78 22.76 -4.48 7.31
C GLU A 78 21.57 -4.87 8.19
N TYR A 79 21.14 -6.14 8.15
CA TYR A 79 20.06 -6.67 9.00
C TYR A 79 20.54 -7.16 10.37
N ASP A 80 21.85 -7.25 10.58
CA ASP A 80 22.45 -7.52 11.89
C ASP A 80 22.58 -6.25 12.74
N LEU A 81 22.42 -5.08 12.13
CA LEU A 81 22.35 -3.81 12.84
C LEU A 81 21.16 -3.80 13.82
N PRO A 82 21.35 -3.30 15.07
CA PRO A 82 20.28 -3.25 16.04
C PRO A 82 19.02 -2.57 15.49
N GLY A 83 17.91 -3.29 15.47
CA GLY A 83 16.61 -2.76 15.07
C GLY A 83 16.31 -2.75 13.56
N VAL A 84 17.26 -3.00 12.67
CA VAL A 84 17.00 -2.98 11.21
C VAL A 84 16.11 -4.15 10.79
N ALA A 85 16.41 -5.37 11.21
CA ALA A 85 15.55 -6.53 10.93
C ALA A 85 14.14 -6.35 11.50
N ARG A 86 14.02 -5.81 12.72
CA ARG A 86 12.73 -5.54 13.34
C ARG A 86 11.95 -4.46 12.59
N PHE A 87 12.61 -3.36 12.21
CA PHE A 87 12.00 -2.30 11.42
C PHE A 87 11.50 -2.80 10.07
N SER A 88 12.34 -3.51 9.32
CA SER A 88 11.98 -4.08 8.03
C SER A 88 10.85 -5.09 8.17
N ALA A 89 10.94 -6.02 9.13
CA ALA A 89 9.88 -6.98 9.38
C ALA A 89 8.55 -6.29 9.72
N ASN A 90 8.58 -5.26 10.57
CA ASN A 90 7.40 -4.49 10.94
C ASN A 90 6.80 -3.76 9.73
N ALA A 91 7.61 -3.13 8.88
CA ALA A 91 7.13 -2.46 7.68
C ALA A 91 6.45 -3.43 6.70
N LEU A 92 7.08 -4.59 6.46
CA LEU A 92 6.56 -5.62 5.55
C LEU A 92 5.23 -6.21 6.07
N ILE A 93 5.19 -6.60 7.35
CA ILE A 93 4.00 -7.24 7.93
C ILE A 93 2.84 -6.24 8.11
N SER A 94 3.14 -4.99 8.48
CA SER A 94 2.13 -3.93 8.59
C SER A 94 1.47 -3.65 7.24
N GLY A 95 2.23 -3.62 6.14
CA GLY A 95 1.68 -3.47 4.80
C GLY A 95 0.67 -4.56 4.46
N VAL A 96 1.00 -5.83 4.73
CA VAL A 96 0.11 -6.96 4.45
C VAL A 96 -1.12 -6.95 5.35
N GLN A 97 -0.97 -6.68 6.65
CA GLN A 97 -2.14 -6.58 7.55
C GLN A 97 -3.06 -5.41 7.19
N MET A 98 -2.50 -4.27 6.79
CA MET A 98 -3.27 -3.13 6.30
C MET A 98 -4.06 -3.49 5.03
N GLN A 99 -3.44 -4.14 4.04
CA GLN A 99 -4.15 -4.57 2.84
C GLN A 99 -5.20 -5.64 3.14
N ARG A 100 -4.93 -6.57 4.07
CA ARG A 100 -5.91 -7.56 4.56
C ARG A 100 -7.10 -6.89 5.26
N PHE A 101 -6.85 -5.87 6.07
CA PHE A 101 -7.88 -5.07 6.72
C PHE A 101 -8.76 -4.36 5.69
N ILE A 102 -8.16 -3.64 4.73
CA ILE A 102 -8.89 -2.96 3.67
C ILE A 102 -9.71 -3.96 2.85
N HIS A 103 -9.09 -5.07 2.44
CA HIS A 103 -9.76 -6.13 1.69
C HIS A 103 -11.02 -6.63 2.41
N ARG A 104 -10.91 -6.98 3.69
CA ARG A 104 -12.05 -7.48 4.46
C ARG A 104 -13.12 -6.42 4.68
N ARG A 105 -12.72 -5.19 4.99
CA ARG A 105 -13.65 -4.12 5.37
C ARG A 105 -14.40 -3.55 4.17
N PHE A 106 -13.78 -3.52 3.01
CA PHE A 106 -14.36 -2.94 1.79
C PHE A 106 -14.73 -4.00 0.76
N GLY A 107 -15.11 -5.21 1.19
CA GLY A 107 -15.78 -6.20 0.34
C GLY A 107 -14.90 -6.93 -0.69
N GLY A 108 -13.59 -7.01 -0.45
CA GLY A 108 -12.68 -7.91 -1.15
C GLY A 108 -12.40 -7.58 -2.62
N GLY A 109 -12.51 -8.58 -3.48
CA GLY A 109 -12.31 -8.45 -4.93
C GLY A 109 -10.88 -8.71 -5.40
N ARG A 110 -10.56 -8.21 -6.60
CA ARG A 110 -9.26 -8.47 -7.25
C ARG A 110 -8.13 -7.81 -6.48
N LEU A 111 -6.99 -8.48 -6.48
CA LEU A 111 -5.74 -7.93 -5.96
C LEU A 111 -4.85 -7.46 -7.11
N LEU A 112 -3.98 -6.49 -6.84
CA LEU A 112 -2.91 -6.10 -7.74
C LEU A 112 -1.59 -6.62 -7.18
N THR A 113 -0.95 -7.55 -7.90
CA THR A 113 0.41 -7.99 -7.58
C THR A 113 1.40 -7.13 -8.35
N PRO A 114 2.26 -6.34 -7.70
CA PRO A 114 3.16 -5.42 -8.40
C PRO A 114 4.15 -6.17 -9.30
N ASN A 115 4.55 -5.54 -10.40
CA ASN A 115 5.61 -6.06 -11.25
C ASN A 115 6.93 -6.12 -10.47
N ARG A 116 7.77 -7.13 -10.74
CA ARG A 116 9.09 -7.25 -10.10
C ARG A 116 9.89 -5.95 -10.30
N GLY A 117 10.24 -5.26 -9.21
CA GLY A 117 11.00 -4.00 -9.25
C GLY A 117 10.23 -2.76 -8.76
N VAL A 118 8.91 -2.85 -8.54
CA VAL A 118 8.14 -1.80 -7.87
C VAL A 118 8.31 -1.96 -6.35
N PRO A 119 8.62 -0.88 -5.60
CA PRO A 119 8.91 -0.95 -4.15
C PRO A 119 7.69 -1.24 -3.26
N LEU A 120 6.54 -1.62 -3.84
CA LEU A 120 5.35 -2.00 -3.10
C LEU A 120 5.53 -3.43 -2.58
N VAL A 121 5.60 -3.54 -1.26
CA VAL A 121 5.71 -4.83 -0.59
C VAL A 121 4.33 -5.50 -0.58
N GLY A 122 4.21 -6.61 -1.31
CA GLY A 122 3.03 -7.48 -1.26
C GLY A 122 1.92 -7.10 -2.25
N ALA A 123 0.83 -7.86 -2.22
CA ALA A 123 -0.35 -7.61 -3.03
C ALA A 123 -1.20 -6.47 -2.46
N LEU A 124 -1.74 -5.61 -3.34
CA LEU A 124 -2.69 -4.56 -2.96
C LEU A 124 -4.12 -5.05 -3.13
N ALA A 125 -5.01 -4.72 -2.20
CA ALA A 125 -6.44 -5.00 -2.29
C ALA A 125 -7.12 -4.05 -3.28
N PHE A 126 -6.81 -4.18 -4.58
CA PHE A 126 -7.12 -3.20 -5.62
C PHE A 126 -8.57 -2.74 -5.65
N ASP A 127 -9.53 -3.67 -5.77
CA ASP A 127 -10.95 -3.30 -5.83
C ASP A 127 -11.43 -2.69 -4.49
N ALA A 128 -10.92 -3.20 -3.36
CA ALA A 128 -11.24 -2.72 -2.03
C ALA A 128 -10.66 -1.32 -1.74
N ASN A 129 -9.43 -1.03 -2.17
CA ASN A 129 -8.78 0.28 -2.09
C ASN A 129 -9.58 1.31 -2.91
N ASN A 130 -10.00 0.95 -4.12
CA ASN A 130 -10.85 1.81 -4.94
C ASN A 130 -12.18 2.14 -4.26
N ARG A 131 -12.82 1.15 -3.61
CA ARG A 131 -14.04 1.38 -2.84
C ARG A 131 -13.80 2.23 -1.59
N LEU A 132 -12.71 2.02 -0.87
CA LEU A 132 -12.30 2.87 0.25
C LEU A 132 -12.15 4.33 -0.19
N VAL A 133 -11.42 4.61 -1.27
CA VAL A 133 -11.24 6.00 -1.73
C VAL A 133 -12.56 6.64 -2.16
N ARG A 134 -13.43 5.90 -2.85
CA ARG A 134 -14.78 6.39 -3.20
C ARG A 134 -15.62 6.69 -1.97
N GLN A 135 -15.57 5.83 -0.95
CA GLN A 135 -16.26 6.05 0.32
C GLN A 135 -15.73 7.32 1.01
N LEU A 136 -14.41 7.50 1.07
CA LEU A 136 -13.80 8.69 1.68
C LEU A 136 -14.22 10.00 0.97
N GLU A 137 -14.35 9.99 -0.35
CA GLU A 137 -14.89 11.13 -1.10
C GLU A 137 -16.37 11.38 -0.77
N GLN A 138 -17.19 10.31 -0.72
CA GLN A 138 -18.61 10.39 -0.37
C GLN A 138 -18.84 10.92 1.06
N ASP A 139 -17.96 10.54 1.99
CA ASP A 139 -17.98 11.00 3.39
C ASP A 139 -17.41 12.42 3.56
N GLY A 140 -16.93 13.05 2.48
CA GLY A 140 -16.42 14.42 2.49
C GLY A 140 -15.00 14.58 3.05
N ALA A 141 -14.22 13.49 3.18
CA ALA A 141 -12.82 13.57 3.61
C ALA A 141 -11.98 14.38 2.60
N PHE A 142 -12.33 14.29 1.32
CA PHE A 142 -11.85 15.16 0.26
C PHE A 142 -12.93 15.27 -0.82
N ARG A 143 -12.77 16.21 -1.76
CA ARG A 143 -13.62 16.35 -2.94
C ARG A 143 -12.84 16.99 -4.07
N ILE A 144 -12.83 16.39 -5.26
CA ILE A 144 -12.20 17.00 -6.44
C ILE A 144 -13.30 17.63 -7.30
N LEU A 145 -13.19 18.93 -7.57
CA LEU A 145 -14.21 19.70 -8.28
C LEU A 145 -14.01 19.67 -9.80
N ASP A 146 -12.75 19.63 -10.25
CA ASP A 146 -12.43 19.53 -11.66
C ASP A 146 -12.69 18.10 -12.14
N PRO A 147 -13.67 17.85 -13.03
CA PRO A 147 -14.05 16.50 -13.45
C PRO A 147 -12.95 15.80 -14.24
N THR A 148 -12.08 16.54 -14.91
CA THR A 148 -10.97 15.97 -15.66
C THR A 148 -9.90 15.47 -14.70
N LEU A 149 -9.54 16.28 -13.70
CA LEU A 149 -8.59 15.87 -12.67
C LEU A 149 -9.15 14.75 -11.79
N HIS A 150 -10.46 14.78 -11.48
CA HIS A 150 -11.14 13.70 -10.76
C HIS A 150 -10.98 12.37 -11.50
N ALA A 151 -11.33 12.34 -12.80
CA ALA A 151 -11.18 11.14 -13.61
C ALA A 151 -9.72 10.63 -13.67
N GLN A 152 -8.74 11.53 -13.79
CA GLN A 152 -7.32 11.17 -13.81
C GLN A 152 -6.84 10.61 -12.48
N VAL A 153 -7.23 11.21 -11.34
CA VAL A 153 -6.88 10.71 -10.00
C VAL A 153 -7.41 9.30 -9.79
N PHE A 154 -8.66 9.04 -10.17
CA PHE A 154 -9.24 7.70 -10.06
C PHE A 154 -8.66 6.71 -11.08
N ALA A 155 -8.11 7.18 -12.20
CA ALA A 155 -7.39 6.34 -13.14
C ALA A 155 -6.05 5.85 -12.55
N ILE A 156 -5.32 6.68 -11.78
CA ILE A 156 -4.08 6.27 -11.08
C ILE A 156 -4.36 5.10 -10.13
N LEU A 157 -5.45 5.17 -9.37
CA LEU A 157 -5.88 4.08 -8.49
C LEU A 157 -6.25 2.79 -9.24
N GLY A 158 -6.56 2.94 -10.53
CA GLY A 158 -6.94 1.88 -11.44
C GLY A 158 -5.80 1.35 -12.30
N ASP A 159 -4.60 1.90 -12.19
CA ASP A 159 -3.53 1.66 -13.15
C ASP A 159 -2.86 0.29 -12.94
N ALA A 160 -3.35 -0.68 -13.71
CA ALA A 160 -2.83 -2.03 -13.72
C ALA A 160 -1.43 -2.12 -14.36
N GLU A 161 -0.89 -1.07 -15.02
CA GLU A 161 0.48 -1.11 -15.54
C GLU A 161 1.52 -1.32 -14.43
N GLN A 162 1.17 -0.97 -13.19
CA GLN A 162 2.00 -1.18 -12.01
C GLN A 162 2.11 -2.66 -11.59
N GLY A 163 1.29 -3.57 -12.15
CA GLY A 163 1.27 -4.97 -11.76
C GLY A 163 0.40 -5.89 -12.59
N THR A 164 -0.03 -7.00 -12.00
CA THR A 164 -0.98 -7.95 -12.58
C THR A 164 -2.19 -8.04 -11.67
N LEU A 165 -3.39 -7.91 -12.24
CA LEU A 165 -4.62 -8.15 -11.49
C LEU A 165 -4.86 -9.65 -11.35
N VAL A 166 -5.01 -10.11 -10.11
CA VAL A 166 -5.27 -11.51 -9.77
C VAL A 166 -6.66 -11.67 -9.16
N PRO A 167 -7.33 -12.82 -9.36
CA PRO A 167 -8.67 -13.04 -8.86
C PRO A 167 -8.73 -13.16 -7.33
N GLU A 168 -9.90 -12.86 -6.77
CA GLU A 168 -10.16 -12.92 -5.31
C GLU A 168 -9.90 -14.31 -4.71
N SER A 169 -10.03 -15.38 -5.51
CA SER A 169 -9.73 -16.74 -5.07
C SER A 169 -8.31 -16.93 -4.54
N GLU A 170 -7.37 -16.05 -4.92
CA GLU A 170 -5.98 -16.08 -4.47
C GLU A 170 -5.72 -15.19 -3.24
N ALA A 171 -6.72 -14.40 -2.80
CA ALA A 171 -6.52 -13.38 -1.77
C ALA A 171 -6.07 -13.95 -0.43
N ALA A 172 -6.57 -15.13 -0.05
CA ALA A 172 -6.19 -15.80 1.18
C ALA A 172 -4.69 -16.17 1.21
N ALA A 173 -4.08 -16.44 0.06
CA ALA A 173 -2.66 -16.77 -0.02
C ALA A 173 -1.78 -15.51 -0.08
N LEU A 174 -2.23 -14.48 -0.80
CA LEU A 174 -1.45 -13.26 -1.04
C LEU A 174 -1.50 -12.24 0.10
N LEU A 175 -2.57 -12.26 0.91
CA LEU A 175 -2.73 -11.43 2.11
C LEU A 175 -2.50 -12.23 3.40
N ASP A 176 -1.75 -13.32 3.30
CA ASP A 176 -1.39 -14.16 4.43
C ASP A 176 -0.15 -13.56 5.15
N PRO A 177 -0.31 -13.04 6.39
CA PRO A 177 0.80 -12.49 7.15
C PRO A 177 1.89 -13.54 7.46
N ASP A 178 1.57 -14.83 7.44
CA ASP A 178 2.54 -15.88 7.71
C ASP A 178 3.36 -16.25 6.45
N LYS A 179 3.01 -15.70 5.27
CA LYS A 179 3.69 -15.94 3.99
C LYS A 179 4.44 -14.74 3.43
N VAL A 180 4.55 -13.66 4.21
CA VAL A 180 5.25 -12.43 3.80
C VAL A 180 6.72 -12.68 3.49
N PHE A 181 7.32 -13.68 4.13
CA PHE A 181 8.75 -13.98 4.03
C PHE A 181 8.95 -15.34 3.33
N THR A 182 9.74 -15.33 2.26
CA THR A 182 10.11 -16.55 1.53
C THR A 182 10.88 -17.50 2.43
N THR A 183 10.42 -18.74 2.60
CA THR A 183 11.23 -19.79 3.26
C THR A 183 12.27 -20.34 2.29
N CYS A 184 13.42 -20.81 2.80
CA CYS A 184 14.44 -21.44 1.97
C CYS A 184 13.80 -22.49 1.05
N PRO A 185 14.27 -22.64 -0.21
CA PRO A 185 13.83 -23.76 -1.04
C PRO A 185 14.08 -25.07 -0.27
N PRO A 186 13.17 -26.06 -0.36
CA PRO A 186 13.43 -27.36 0.26
C PRO A 186 14.76 -27.89 -0.26
N ALA A 187 15.58 -28.44 0.63
CA ALA A 187 16.85 -29.03 0.25
C ALA A 187 16.61 -30.01 -0.91
N SER A 188 17.33 -29.83 -2.03
CA SER A 188 17.28 -30.77 -3.14
C SER A 188 17.51 -32.18 -2.60
N PRO A 189 16.68 -33.18 -2.97
CA PRO A 189 16.86 -34.53 -2.48
C PRO A 189 18.29 -34.99 -2.81
N THR A 190 19.05 -35.36 -1.78
CA THR A 190 20.38 -35.92 -1.96
C THR A 190 20.24 -37.16 -2.83
N PRO A 191 20.95 -37.27 -3.97
CA PRO A 191 20.93 -38.49 -4.74
C PRO A 191 21.52 -39.60 -3.88
N THR A 192 20.68 -40.57 -3.50
CA THR A 192 21.14 -41.85 -2.93
C THR A 192 22.05 -42.50 -3.96
N SER A 193 23.34 -42.58 -3.65
CA SER A 193 24.30 -43.46 -4.31
C SER A 193 24.48 -44.72 -3.49
#